data_AF-A0A6I1QS31-F1
#
_entry.id   AF-A0A6I1QS31-F1
#
_cell.length_a   1.000
_cell.length_b   1.000
_cell.length_c   1.000
_cell.angle_alpha   90.00
_cell.angle_beta   90.00
_cell.angle_gamma   90.00
#
_symmetry.space_group_name_H-M   'P 1'
#
loop_
_entity.id
_entity.type
_entity.pdbx_description
1 polymer ?
#
loop_
_entity_poly.entity_id
_entity_poly.type
_entity_poly.pdbx_seq_one_letter_code
_entity_poly.pdbx_strand_id
1 'polypeptide(L)'
;MRLIAAGPDFGHMLHLAFDQIVHYGKGDRRVMARILESLLHLSQLTDEPSRLRALSTMTERVARAAETGLDDPDDRRQIEELTERLGLALAGRLRA
;
A
#
# COMPACT_ATOMS: atom_id res chain seq x y z
N MET A 1 -11.08 -9.03 -35.85
CA MET A 1 -11.62 -8.83 -34.50
C MET A 1 -10.52 -8.22 -33.64
N ARG A 2 -10.71 -7.04 -33.06
CA ARG A 2 -9.70 -6.37 -32.23
C ARG A 2 -10.12 -6.54 -30.77
N LEU A 3 -9.45 -7.42 -30.04
CA LEU A 3 -9.67 -7.63 -28.62
C LEU A 3 -9.04 -6.44 -27.88
N ILE A 4 -9.85 -5.48 -27.44
CA ILE A 4 -9.43 -4.50 -26.45
C ILE A 4 -9.77 -5.12 -25.11
N ALA A 5 -8.85 -5.89 -24.54
CA ALA A 5 -8.95 -6.23 -23.13
C ALA A 5 -8.96 -4.89 -22.37
N ALA A 6 -9.96 -4.67 -21.52
CA ALA A 6 -9.91 -3.56 -20.58
C ALA A 6 -8.55 -3.68 -19.85
N GLY A 7 -7.75 -2.61 -19.89
CA GLY A 7 -6.45 -2.60 -19.23
C GLY A 7 -6.60 -2.98 -17.76
N PRO A 8 -5.53 -3.47 -17.11
CA PRO A 8 -5.59 -3.81 -15.70
C PRO A 8 -6.13 -2.62 -14.90
N ASP A 9 -7.12 -2.87 -14.04
CA ASP A 9 -7.59 -1.81 -13.15
C ASP A 9 -6.47 -1.37 -12.21
N PHE A 10 -6.65 -0.19 -11.61
CA PHE A 10 -5.63 0.42 -10.76
C PHE A 10 -5.19 -0.51 -9.61
N GLY A 11 -6.10 -1.29 -9.03
CA GLY A 11 -5.79 -2.24 -7.97
C GLY A 11 -4.92 -3.39 -8.47
N HIS A 12 -5.22 -3.93 -9.66
CA HIS A 12 -4.39 -4.93 -10.30
C HIS A 12 -2.99 -4.39 -10.63
N MET A 13 -2.88 -3.14 -11.10
CA MET A 13 -1.58 -2.49 -11.33
C MET A 13 -0.78 -2.32 -10.04
N LEU A 14 -1.40 -1.88 -8.95
CA LEU A 14 -0.75 -1.79 -7.64
C LEU A 14 -0.24 -3.16 -7.18
N HIS A 15 -1.06 -4.20 -7.36
CA HIS A 15 -0.66 -5.56 -7.02
C HIS A 15 0.58 -5.98 -7.82
N LEU A 16 0.55 -5.87 -9.14
CA LEU A 16 1.70 -6.20 -9.98
C LEU A 16 2.97 -5.41 -9.62
N ALA A 17 2.82 -4.12 -9.29
CA ALA A 17 3.95 -3.25 -8.97
C ALA A 17 4.59 -3.55 -7.61
N PHE A 18 3.79 -3.83 -6.59
CA PHE A 18 4.26 -3.91 -5.20
C PHE A 18 4.25 -5.32 -4.61
N ASP A 19 3.54 -6.29 -5.20
CA ASP A 19 3.37 -7.61 -4.59
C ASP A 19 4.72 -8.29 -4.32
N GLN A 20 5.56 -8.32 -5.35
CA GLN A 20 6.90 -8.90 -5.29
C GLN A 20 7.84 -8.14 -4.33
N ILE A 21 7.76 -6.80 -4.33
CA ILE A 21 8.59 -5.95 -3.46
C ILE A 21 8.23 -6.21 -1.99
N VAL A 22 6.94 -6.32 -1.67
CA VAL A 22 6.49 -6.67 -0.31
C VAL A 22 6.95 -8.08 0.07
N HIS A 23 6.80 -9.05 -0.84
CA HIS A 23 7.15 -10.44 -0.54
C HIS A 23 8.63 -10.60 -0.16
N TYR A 24 9.54 -10.03 -0.95
CA TYR A 24 10.98 -10.11 -0.69
C TYR A 24 11.48 -9.09 0.34
N GLY A 25 10.80 -7.95 0.45
CA GLY A 25 11.18 -6.87 1.36
C GLY A 25 10.64 -6.99 2.77
N LYS A 26 9.79 -7.98 3.09
CA LYS A 26 9.07 -8.07 4.39
C LYS A 26 9.94 -8.03 5.64
N GLY A 27 11.22 -8.40 5.53
CA GLY A 27 12.21 -8.31 6.62
C GLY A 27 13.08 -7.06 6.61
N ASP A 28 12.81 -6.11 5.71
CA ASP A 28 13.54 -4.85 5.59
C ASP A 28 12.60 -3.67 5.87
N ARG A 29 12.77 -3.04 7.03
CA ARG A 29 11.97 -1.87 7.43
C ARG A 29 12.04 -0.75 6.39
N ARG A 30 13.20 -0.49 5.78
CA ARG A 30 13.38 0.62 4.84
C ARG A 30 12.56 0.40 3.58
N VAL A 31 12.49 -0.85 3.11
CA VAL A 31 11.64 -1.22 1.97
C VAL A 31 10.16 -1.00 2.32
N MET A 32 9.71 -1.51 3.47
CA MET A 32 8.31 -1.34 3.92
C MET A 32 7.93 0.14 4.06
N ALA A 33 8.79 0.95 4.70
CA ALA A 33 8.57 2.38 4.85
C ALA A 33 8.49 3.09 3.49
N ARG A 34 9.36 2.76 2.54
CA ARG A 34 9.35 3.36 1.20
C ARG A 34 8.10 3.00 0.40
N ILE A 35 7.57 1.78 0.57
CA ILE A 35 6.29 1.41 -0.04
C ILE A 35 5.17 2.27 0.53
N LEU A 36 5.08 2.40 1.86
CA LEU A 36 4.05 3.24 2.51
C LEU A 36 4.15 4.72 2.11
N GLU A 37 5.35 5.27 1.99
CA GLU A 37 5.59 6.62 1.46
C GLU A 37 5.07 6.77 0.01
N SER A 38 5.31 5.75 -0.82
CA SER A 38 4.85 5.74 -2.21
C SER A 38 3.32 5.67 -2.29
N LEU A 39 2.69 4.86 -1.44
CA LEU A 39 1.23 4.77 -1.35
C LEU A 39 0.61 6.08 -0.86
N LEU A 40 1.24 6.75 0.11
CA LEU A 40 0.82 8.08 0.56
C LEU A 40 0.88 9.09 -0.59
N HIS A 41 1.98 9.11 -1.34
CA HIS A 41 2.11 10.00 -2.50
C HIS A 41 1.05 9.71 -3.57
N LEU A 42 0.83 8.44 -3.92
CA LEU A 42 -0.22 8.04 -4.86
C LEU A 42 -1.61 8.44 -4.39
N SER A 43 -1.88 8.36 -3.08
CA SER A 43 -3.15 8.83 -2.54
C SER A 43 -3.36 10.29 -2.92
N GLN A 44 -2.37 11.17 -2.72
CA GLN A 44 -2.48 12.61 -3.00
C GLN A 44 -2.76 12.95 -4.47
N LEU A 45 -2.61 11.99 -5.40
CA LEU A 45 -2.81 12.17 -6.83
C LEU A 45 -4.18 11.69 -7.34
N THR A 46 -5.06 11.17 -6.49
CA THR A 46 -6.37 10.65 -6.91
C THR A 46 -7.45 10.86 -5.86
N ASP A 47 -8.62 11.36 -6.25
CA ASP A 47 -9.83 11.40 -5.41
C ASP A 47 -10.82 10.26 -5.74
N GLU A 48 -10.51 9.42 -6.74
CA GLU A 48 -11.38 8.31 -7.15
C GLU A 48 -11.54 7.28 -6.01
N PRO A 49 -12.76 7.05 -5.47
CA PRO A 49 -12.95 6.19 -4.29
C PRO A 49 -12.51 4.74 -4.49
N SER A 50 -12.61 4.21 -5.72
CA SER A 50 -12.14 2.87 -6.08
C SER A 50 -10.61 2.74 -5.90
N ARG A 51 -9.84 3.76 -6.31
CA ARG A 51 -8.38 3.82 -6.19
C ARG A 51 -7.95 4.01 -4.75
N LEU A 52 -8.66 4.86 -4.00
CA LEU A 52 -8.42 5.03 -2.56
C LEU A 52 -8.63 3.73 -1.79
N ARG A 53 -9.67 2.96 -2.12
CA ARG A 53 -9.87 1.60 -1.56
C ARG A 53 -8.73 0.65 -1.93
N ALA A 54 -8.28 0.66 -3.19
CA ALA A 54 -7.15 -0.17 -3.62
C ALA A 54 -5.84 0.18 -2.87
N LEU A 55 -5.58 1.48 -2.63
CA LEU A 55 -4.45 1.93 -1.80
C LEU A 55 -4.58 1.46 -0.35
N SER A 56 -5.79 1.49 0.22
CA SER A 56 -6.06 0.96 1.57
C SER A 56 -5.74 -0.53 1.64
N THR A 57 -6.22 -1.32 0.68
CA THR A 57 -5.96 -2.77 0.64
C THR A 57 -4.47 -3.08 0.51
N MET A 58 -3.72 -2.32 -0.29
CA MET A 58 -2.26 -2.50 -0.38
C MET A 58 -1.56 -2.09 0.93
N THR A 59 -2.01 -1.02 1.57
CA THR A 59 -1.49 -0.56 2.87
C THR A 59 -1.64 -1.64 3.94
N GLU A 60 -2.82 -2.26 4.03
CA GLU A 60 -3.07 -3.39 4.96
C GLU A 60 -2.20 -4.61 4.64
N ARG A 61 -1.94 -4.88 3.35
CA ARG A 61 -1.06 -5.98 2.95
C ARG A 61 0.38 -5.73 3.39
N VAL A 62 0.88 -4.50 3.26
CA VAL A 62 2.20 -4.10 3.74
C VAL A 62 2.29 -4.24 5.26
N ALA A 63 1.26 -3.80 6.00
CA ALA A 63 1.20 -3.92 7.45
C ALA A 63 1.33 -5.38 7.93
N ARG A 64 0.54 -6.30 7.34
CA ARG A 64 0.61 -7.74 7.66
C ARG A 64 1.98 -8.36 7.31
N ALA A 65 2.58 -7.93 6.21
CA ALA A 65 3.89 -8.41 5.81
C ALA A 65 4.98 -7.95 6.80
N ALA A 66 4.92 -6.70 7.26
CA ALA A 66 5.83 -6.16 8.26
C ALA A 66 5.65 -6.82 9.64
N GLU A 67 4.41 -7.06 10.07
CA GLU A 67 4.10 -7.73 11.34
C GLU A 67 4.73 -9.13 11.43
N THR A 68 4.73 -9.86 10.31
CA THR A 68 5.25 -11.24 10.23
C THR A 68 6.70 -11.34 9.75
N GLY A 69 7.25 -10.28 9.17
CA GLY A 69 8.56 -10.29 8.52
C GLY A 69 9.67 -9.54 9.27
N LEU A 70 9.33 -8.54 10.09
CA LEU A 70 10.30 -7.76 10.87
C LEU A 70 10.51 -8.36 12.26
N ASP A 71 11.73 -8.76 12.56
CA ASP A 71 12.08 -9.36 13.86
C ASP A 71 12.15 -8.31 14.99
N ASP A 72 12.65 -7.12 14.68
CA ASP A 72 12.81 -6.03 15.66
C ASP A 72 11.44 -5.40 16.01
N PRO A 73 11.02 -5.41 17.29
CA PRO A 73 9.78 -4.78 17.73
C PRO A 73 9.70 -3.28 17.45
N ASP A 74 10.81 -2.55 17.49
CA ASP A 74 10.82 -1.11 17.25
C ASP A 74 10.66 -0.82 15.75
N ASP A 75 11.22 -1.66 14.88
CA ASP A 75 11.00 -1.56 13.44
C ASP A 75 9.52 -1.85 13.09
N ARG A 76 8.90 -2.84 13.73
CA ARG A 76 7.46 -3.11 13.57
C ARG A 76 6.59 -1.93 14.00
N ARG A 77 6.88 -1.35 15.18
CA ARG A 77 6.13 -0.18 15.69
C ARG A 77 6.21 1.01 14.72
N GLN A 78 7.38 1.28 14.15
CA GLN A 78 7.51 2.36 13.16
C GLN A 78 6.66 2.13 11.91
N ILE A 79 6.59 0.88 11.41
CA ILE A 79 5.74 0.56 10.26
C ILE A 79 4.26 0.63 10.61
N GLU A 80 3.88 0.21 11.81
CA GLU A 80 2.51 0.35 12.34
C GLU A 80 2.08 1.83 12.37
N GLU A 81 2.88 2.71 12.96
CA GLU A 81 2.62 4.16 13.01
C GLU A 81 2.45 4.78 11.60
N LEU A 82 3.31 4.38 10.65
CA LEU A 82 3.19 4.84 9.26
C LEU A 82 1.91 4.34 8.58
N THR A 83 1.54 3.08 8.85
CA THR A 83 0.32 2.45 8.33
C THR A 83 -0.92 3.14 8.88
N GLU A 84 -0.98 3.39 10.19
CA GLU A 84 -2.08 4.10 10.84
C GLU A 84 -2.25 5.51 10.27
N ARG A 85 -1.15 6.25 10.12
CA ARG A 85 -1.18 7.59 9.54
C ARG A 85 -1.73 7.58 8.12
N LEU A 86 -1.32 6.63 7.28
CA LEU A 86 -1.84 6.48 5.93
C LEU A 86 -3.31 6.05 5.93
N GLY A 87 -3.70 5.13 6.81
CA GLY A 87 -5.10 4.71 6.98
C GLY A 87 -6.02 5.87 7.32
N LEU A 88 -5.61 6.74 8.25
CA LEU A 88 -6.35 7.95 8.60
C LEU A 88 -6.47 8.92 7.40
N ALA A 89 -5.38 9.13 6.67
CA ALA A 89 -5.38 9.99 5.48
C ALA A 89 -6.34 9.46 4.39
N LEU A 90 -6.34 8.16 4.14
CA LEU A 90 -7.25 7.52 3.18
C LEU A 90 -8.71 7.57 3.65
N ALA A 91 -8.96 7.32 4.93
CA ALA A 91 -10.31 7.36 5.51
C ALA A 91 -10.91 8.77 5.45
N GLY A 92 -10.11 9.81 5.71
CA GLY A 92 -10.56 11.20 5.58
C GLY A 92 -10.99 11.54 4.14
N ARG A 93 -10.32 10.97 3.15
CA ARG A 93 -10.58 11.24 1.73
C ARG A 93 -11.67 10.39 1.12
N LEU A 94 -11.96 9.23 1.71
CA LEU A 94 -13.13 8.42 1.34
C LEU A 94 -14.45 8.98 1.89
N ARG A 95 -14.38 9.90 2.86
CA ARG A 95 -15.54 10.55 3.50
C ARG A 95 -15.83 11.94 2.95
N ALA A 96 -14.89 12.55 2.23
CA ALA A 96 -15.01 13.86 1.60
C ALA A 96 -15.72 13.74 0.24
#